data_AF-A0A965CIL8-F1
#
_entry.id   AF-A0A965CIL8-F1
#
_cell.length_a   1.000
_cell.length_b   1.000
_cell.length_c   1.000
_cell.angle_alpha   90.00
_cell.angle_beta   90.00
_cell.angle_gamma   90.00
#
_symmetry.space_group_name_H-M   'P 1'
#
loop_
_entity.id
_entity.type
_entity.pdbx_description
1 polymer ?
#
loop_
_entity_poly.entity_id
_entity_poly.type
_entity_poly.pdbx_seq_one_letter_code
_entity_poly.pdbx_strand_id
1 'polypeptide(L)'
;MLTLPRACRTPRRSAPAGTRGPSPPPACAGCTPTSPPATASCASDRTVSELYGNPEVELLDRRISEWLAGFAARDGIILAIDRGEANEHRWYVRMRGVEKEYTTVWMTLGQRTLRYETYVMPHPEENADVLWENLLRRNERLVGAHFSIGIEDAVFLRGELPISAVNEAEVDRVIGTLYSTVEQVFPSIIRIGFASRFAD
;
A
#
# COMPACT_ATOMS: atom_id res chain seq x y z
N MET A 1 26.71 -27.15 -36.68
CA MET A 1 25.99 -27.90 -37.73
C MET A 1 24.95 -28.76 -37.02
N LEU A 2 23.67 -28.36 -37.05
CA LEU A 2 22.61 -28.92 -37.94
C LEU A 2 22.07 -30.25 -37.34
N THR A 3 20.79 -30.51 -37.06
CA THR A 3 19.52 -29.94 -37.55
C THR A 3 18.36 -30.54 -36.73
N LEU A 4 17.25 -29.80 -36.58
CA LEU A 4 15.89 -30.33 -36.32
C LEU A 4 15.50 -31.45 -37.31
N PRO A 5 14.47 -32.26 -36.98
CA PRO A 5 13.45 -32.55 -37.99
C PRO A 5 12.00 -32.40 -37.50
N ARG A 6 11.32 -31.50 -38.21
CA ARG A 6 9.97 -31.54 -38.79
C ARG A 6 8.88 -32.51 -38.27
N ALA A 7 7.74 -31.86 -38.01
CA ALA A 7 6.35 -32.29 -37.96
C ALA A 7 5.89 -33.43 -38.90
N CYS A 8 4.89 -34.19 -38.45
CA CYS A 8 3.90 -34.81 -39.33
C CYS A 8 2.53 -35.05 -38.66
N ARG A 9 1.52 -34.36 -39.20
CA ARG A 9 0.13 -34.73 -39.51
C ARG A 9 -0.75 -35.53 -38.53
N THR A 10 -1.90 -34.92 -38.29
CA THR A 10 -3.22 -35.44 -37.89
C THR A 10 -3.66 -36.73 -38.59
N PRO A 11 -4.56 -37.49 -37.93
CA PRO A 11 -5.76 -37.94 -38.63
C PRO A 11 -7.07 -37.66 -37.87
N ARG A 12 -8.10 -37.32 -38.65
CA ARG A 12 -9.53 -37.25 -38.34
C ARG A 12 -10.11 -38.62 -37.94
N ARG A 13 -11.08 -38.60 -37.01
CA ARG A 13 -12.32 -39.42 -36.94
C ARG A 13 -12.99 -39.08 -35.59
N SER A 14 -14.30 -39.01 -35.38
CA SER A 14 -15.52 -39.06 -36.19
C SER A 14 -16.66 -38.84 -35.19
N ALA A 15 -17.62 -37.96 -35.49
CA ALA A 15 -18.81 -37.76 -34.69
C ALA A 15 -19.80 -38.93 -34.83
N PRO A 16 -20.67 -39.18 -33.83
CA PRO A 16 -21.98 -39.76 -34.06
C PRO A 16 -23.10 -38.71 -33.89
N ALA A 17 -24.12 -38.88 -34.74
CA ALA A 17 -25.47 -38.35 -34.65
C ALA A 17 -26.08 -38.65 -33.25
N GLY A 18 -27.01 -37.90 -32.68
CA GLY A 18 -28.03 -37.03 -33.22
C GLY A 18 -29.34 -37.43 -32.56
N THR A 19 -29.94 -36.56 -31.74
CA THR A 19 -31.34 -36.67 -31.32
C THR A 19 -31.94 -35.27 -31.26
N ARG A 20 -32.94 -35.07 -32.10
CA ARG A 20 -33.71 -33.84 -32.30
C ARG A 20 -34.67 -33.66 -31.12
N GLY A 21 -34.58 -32.54 -30.42
CA GLY A 21 -35.67 -32.03 -29.58
C GLY A 21 -36.72 -31.32 -30.43
N PRO A 22 -37.99 -31.26 -29.97
CA PRO A 22 -39.11 -30.85 -30.81
C PRO A 22 -39.17 -29.33 -31.03
N SER A 23 -39.68 -28.94 -32.20
CA SER A 23 -39.97 -27.56 -32.60
C SER A 23 -41.05 -26.91 -31.71
N PRO A 24 -40.97 -25.59 -31.45
CA PRO A 24 -42.00 -24.86 -30.71
C PRO A 24 -43.27 -24.61 -31.56
N PRO A 25 -44.45 -24.46 -30.92
CA PRO A 25 -45.72 -24.16 -31.58
C PRO A 25 -45.80 -22.68 -32.06
N PRO A 26 -46.71 -22.37 -32.99
CA PRO A 26 -46.82 -21.05 -33.60
C PRO A 26 -47.37 -20.00 -32.63
N ALA A 27 -46.88 -18.77 -32.81
CA ALA A 27 -47.18 -17.59 -32.00
C ALA A 27 -48.67 -17.24 -31.96
N CYS A 28 -49.22 -17.08 -30.75
CA CYS A 28 -50.49 -16.38 -30.54
C CYS A 28 -50.26 -14.87 -30.74
N ALA A 29 -50.94 -14.32 -31.75
CA ALA A 29 -51.10 -12.88 -31.92
C ALA A 29 -52.01 -12.33 -30.81
N GLY A 30 -51.62 -11.21 -30.20
CA GLY A 30 -52.54 -10.36 -29.45
C GLY A 30 -52.38 -10.32 -27.93
N CYS A 31 -51.17 -10.05 -27.42
CA CYS A 31 -50.99 -9.53 -26.06
C CYS A 31 -49.93 -8.43 -26.10
N THR A 32 -50.34 -7.18 -25.99
CA THR A 32 -49.49 -6.01 -25.74
C THR A 32 -49.21 -5.91 -24.24
N PRO A 33 -47.96 -6.05 -23.77
CA PRO A 33 -47.60 -5.64 -22.42
C PRO A 33 -47.12 -4.18 -22.45
N THR A 34 -47.95 -3.28 -21.95
CA THR A 34 -47.55 -1.94 -21.55
C THR A 34 -46.72 -2.06 -20.27
N SER A 35 -45.39 -2.02 -20.37
CA SER A 35 -44.46 -1.84 -19.24
C SER A 35 -43.10 -1.34 -19.74
N PRO A 36 -42.41 -0.46 -18.99
CA PRO A 36 -41.17 0.20 -19.43
C PRO A 36 -39.99 -0.78 -19.46
N PRO A 37 -38.90 -0.49 -20.19
CA PRO A 37 -37.77 -1.40 -20.28
C PRO A 37 -37.06 -1.50 -18.93
N ALA A 38 -37.14 -2.69 -18.33
CA ALA A 38 -36.22 -3.14 -17.31
C ALA A 38 -34.87 -3.42 -17.97
N THR A 39 -33.96 -2.45 -17.91
CA THR A 39 -32.55 -2.67 -18.25
C THR A 39 -31.88 -3.36 -17.07
N ALA A 40 -31.94 -4.69 -17.05
CA ALA A 40 -31.00 -5.49 -16.28
C ALA A 40 -29.69 -5.59 -17.10
N SER A 41 -28.65 -4.89 -16.65
CA SER A 41 -27.28 -5.17 -17.05
C SER A 41 -26.33 -4.81 -15.91
N CYS A 42 -25.67 -5.85 -15.40
CA CYS A 42 -24.55 -5.84 -14.46
C CYS A 42 -24.82 -5.34 -13.03
N ALA A 43 -25.48 -6.19 -12.24
CA ALA A 43 -25.24 -6.26 -10.80
C ALA A 43 -23.98 -7.11 -10.55
N SER A 44 -22.82 -6.46 -10.37
CA SER A 44 -21.73 -6.95 -9.52
C SER A 44 -20.60 -5.91 -9.45
N ASP A 45 -20.84 -4.75 -8.83
CA ASP A 45 -19.83 -4.08 -7.98
C ASP A 45 -20.37 -2.81 -7.27
N ARG A 46 -21.64 -2.83 -6.85
CA ARG A 46 -22.29 -1.66 -6.22
C ARG A 46 -22.71 -1.95 -4.79
N THR A 47 -21.79 -2.47 -3.99
CA THR A 47 -22.06 -2.74 -2.57
C THR A 47 -20.89 -2.38 -1.66
N VAL A 48 -20.09 -1.39 -2.08
CA VAL A 48 -18.91 -0.92 -1.32
C VAL A 48 -18.85 0.62 -1.29
N SER A 49 -19.94 1.38 -1.48
CA SER A 49 -19.79 2.84 -1.69
C SER A 49 -20.60 3.78 -0.80
N GLU A 50 -21.81 3.42 -0.34
CA GLU A 50 -22.62 4.37 0.47
C GLU A 50 -22.23 4.41 1.96
N LEU A 51 -21.50 3.41 2.46
CA LEU A 51 -20.81 3.44 3.77
C LEU A 51 -19.36 3.96 3.67
N TYR A 52 -18.87 4.24 2.45
CA TYR A 52 -17.45 4.47 2.17
C TYR A 52 -17.09 5.93 1.88
N GLY A 53 -18.08 6.80 1.66
CA GLY A 53 -17.86 8.25 1.70
C GLY A 53 -18.03 8.74 3.12
N ASN A 54 -17.01 8.60 3.98
CA ASN A 54 -17.01 9.39 5.21
C ASN A 54 -16.53 10.81 4.82
N PRO A 55 -17.40 11.84 4.77
CA PRO A 55 -16.97 13.21 4.46
C PRO A 55 -15.86 13.71 5.42
N GLU A 56 -15.75 13.08 6.58
CA GLU A 56 -14.65 13.27 7.53
C GLU A 56 -13.29 12.86 6.94
N VAL A 57 -13.20 11.77 6.18
CA VAL A 57 -11.94 11.31 5.55
C VAL A 57 -11.49 12.30 4.48
N GLU A 58 -12.39 12.78 3.64
CA GLU A 58 -12.09 13.79 2.63
C GLU A 58 -11.71 15.15 3.24
N LEU A 59 -12.34 15.51 4.37
CA LEU A 59 -11.95 16.69 5.13
C LEU A 59 -10.55 16.53 5.73
N LEU A 60 -10.27 15.35 6.30
CA LEU A 60 -8.96 15.05 6.88
C LEU A 60 -7.86 14.96 5.82
N ASP A 61 -8.15 14.40 4.66
CA ASP A 61 -7.22 14.35 3.53
C ASP A 61 -6.74 15.76 3.15
N ARG A 62 -7.70 16.68 2.98
CA ARG A 62 -7.38 18.09 2.69
C ARG A 62 -6.59 18.74 3.81
N ARG A 63 -7.01 18.55 5.07
CA ARG A 63 -6.32 19.10 6.24
C ARG A 63 -4.90 18.59 6.38
N ILE A 64 -4.68 17.28 6.25
CA ILE A 64 -3.35 16.67 6.29
C ILE A 64 -2.47 17.27 5.19
N SER A 65 -3.02 17.45 3.98
CA SER A 65 -2.28 18.07 2.88
C SER A 65 -1.88 19.52 3.19
N GLU A 66 -2.79 20.30 3.76
CA GLU A 66 -2.53 21.68 4.19
C GLU A 66 -1.46 21.73 5.29
N TRP A 67 -1.54 20.86 6.29
CA TRP A 67 -0.55 20.77 7.37
C TRP A 67 0.83 20.40 6.84
N LEU A 68 0.93 19.35 6.01
CA LEU A 68 2.19 18.90 5.41
C LEU A 68 2.82 20.03 4.57
N ALA A 69 2.03 20.74 3.77
CA ALA A 69 2.51 21.90 3.02
C ALA A 69 3.02 23.02 3.95
N GLY A 70 2.31 23.26 5.07
CA GLY A 70 2.74 24.18 6.11
C GLY A 70 4.07 23.78 6.74
N PHE A 71 4.28 22.48 7.01
CA PHE A 71 5.51 21.96 7.59
C PHE A 71 6.69 22.14 6.63
N ALA A 72 6.50 21.81 5.35
CA ALA A 72 7.54 22.00 4.33
C ALA A 72 7.94 23.47 4.13
N ALA A 73 7.02 24.42 4.36
CA ALA A 73 7.33 25.84 4.31
C ALA A 73 8.10 26.35 5.54
N ARG A 74 7.92 25.69 6.70
CA ARG A 74 8.58 26.07 7.97
C ARG A 74 9.96 25.42 8.12
N ASP A 75 10.07 24.15 7.76
CA ASP A 75 11.22 23.32 8.07
C ASP A 75 12.05 23.02 6.82
N GLY A 76 13.32 23.44 6.82
CA GLY A 76 14.28 23.12 5.75
C GLY A 76 14.74 21.66 5.69
N ILE A 77 14.04 20.76 6.39
CA ILE A 77 14.27 19.32 6.45
C ILE A 77 13.43 18.59 5.41
N ILE A 78 12.17 19.02 5.21
CA ILE A 78 11.26 18.41 4.23
C ILE A 78 11.66 18.91 2.83
N LEU A 79 12.05 17.99 1.97
CA LEU A 79 12.50 18.30 0.61
C LEU A 79 11.37 18.26 -0.41
N ALA A 80 10.47 17.30 -0.25
CA ALA A 80 9.36 17.08 -1.17
C ALA A 80 8.22 16.35 -0.46
N ILE A 81 7.00 16.64 -0.90
CA ILE A 81 5.79 15.91 -0.51
C ILE A 81 5.10 15.48 -1.79
N ASP A 82 5.09 14.18 -2.05
CA ASP A 82 4.37 13.60 -3.19
C ASP A 82 3.04 13.01 -2.72
N ARG A 83 2.07 12.96 -3.65
CA ARG A 83 0.76 12.33 -3.41
C ARG A 83 0.64 11.04 -4.22
N GLY A 84 -0.06 10.07 -3.63
CA GLY A 84 -0.49 8.87 -4.34
C GLY A 84 -1.54 9.16 -5.41
N GLU A 85 -2.12 8.11 -5.98
CA GLU A 85 -3.21 8.24 -6.94
C GLU A 85 -4.41 8.97 -6.33
N ALA A 86 -5.23 9.62 -7.16
CA ALA A 86 -6.30 10.52 -6.68
C ALA A 86 -7.38 9.82 -5.83
N ASN A 87 -7.52 8.50 -5.97
CA ASN A 87 -8.42 7.66 -5.18
C ASN A 87 -7.75 7.03 -3.95
N GLU A 88 -6.45 7.27 -3.75
CA GLU A 88 -5.68 6.80 -2.61
C GLU A 88 -5.28 7.98 -1.72
N HIS A 89 -5.78 8.01 -0.48
CA HIS A 89 -5.40 9.00 0.51
C HIS A 89 -3.99 8.71 1.04
N ARG A 90 -2.98 8.90 0.19
CA ARG A 90 -1.57 8.60 0.44
C ARG A 90 -0.67 9.81 0.22
N TRP A 91 0.31 9.95 1.11
CA TRP A 91 1.35 10.97 1.05
C TRP A 91 2.72 10.34 1.22
N TYR A 92 3.71 10.86 0.50
CA TYR A 92 5.11 10.51 0.60
C TYR A 92 5.88 11.75 1.01
N VAL A 93 6.32 11.81 2.27
CA VAL A 93 7.07 12.94 2.80
C VAL A 93 8.55 12.58 2.75
N ARG A 94 9.30 13.23 1.86
CA ARG A 94 10.75 13.03 1.73
C ARG A 94 11.50 14.08 2.54
N MET A 95 12.33 13.60 3.46
CA MET A 95 13.13 14.43 4.35
C MET A 95 14.62 14.16 4.13
N ARG A 96 15.43 15.19 4.39
CA ARG A 96 16.89 15.09 4.40
C ARG A 96 17.37 14.71 5.80
N GLY A 97 18.10 13.61 5.91
CA GLY A 97 18.77 13.21 7.15
C GLY A 97 20.24 13.63 7.19
N VAL A 98 20.88 13.38 8.34
CA VAL A 98 22.31 13.56 8.57
C VAL A 98 23.01 12.22 8.45
N GLU A 99 22.49 11.20 9.15
CA GLU A 99 23.00 9.84 9.14
C GLU A 99 22.47 9.05 7.93
N LYS A 100 21.16 9.21 7.62
CA LYS A 100 20.54 8.63 6.43
C LYS A 100 20.25 9.75 5.43
N GLU A 101 20.88 9.71 4.25
CA GLU A 101 20.79 10.81 3.26
C GLU A 101 19.35 11.26 2.98
N TYR A 102 18.43 10.29 2.79
CA TYR A 102 17.00 10.54 2.65
C TYR A 102 16.17 9.57 3.47
N THR A 103 15.17 10.12 4.16
CA THR A 103 14.15 9.36 4.88
C THR A 103 12.79 9.71 4.27
N THR A 104 12.09 8.71 3.75
CA THR A 104 10.73 8.89 3.21
C THR A 104 9.73 8.28 4.18
N VAL A 105 8.75 9.08 4.61
CA VAL A 105 7.61 8.64 5.41
C VAL A 105 6.41 8.48 4.49
N TRP A 106 5.84 7.30 4.49
CA TRP A 106 4.62 6.96 3.77
C TRP A 106 3.46 7.07 4.74
N MET A 107 2.46 7.87 4.40
CA MET A 107 1.25 8.02 5.19
C MET A 107 0.08 7.54 4.36
N THR A 108 -0.74 6.65 4.91
CA THR A 108 -1.95 6.14 4.27
C THR A 108 -3.13 6.36 5.20
N LEU A 109 -4.08 7.20 4.78
CA LEU A 109 -5.32 7.42 5.48
C LEU A 109 -6.35 6.37 5.04
N GLY A 110 -6.73 5.51 5.98
CA GLY A 110 -7.86 4.59 5.81
C GLY A 110 -9.17 5.19 6.33
N GLN A 111 -10.19 4.34 6.48
CA GLN A 111 -11.51 4.78 6.97
C GLN A 111 -11.56 5.11 8.47
N ARG A 112 -10.64 4.56 9.28
CA ARG A 112 -10.64 4.68 10.75
C ARG A 112 -9.29 5.01 11.36
N THR A 113 -8.22 4.86 10.58
CA THR A 113 -6.84 4.98 11.05
C THR A 113 -5.99 5.65 9.99
N LEU A 114 -5.08 6.51 10.43
CA LEU A 114 -3.96 7.00 9.65
C LEU A 114 -2.77 6.09 9.93
N ARG A 115 -2.34 5.33 8.94
CA ARG A 115 -1.13 4.50 9.01
C ARG A 115 0.05 5.31 8.53
N TYR A 116 1.19 5.13 9.17
CA TYR A 116 2.44 5.71 8.71
C TYR A 116 3.56 4.69 8.82
N GLU A 117 4.43 4.68 7.82
CA GLU A 117 5.58 3.80 7.78
C GLU A 117 6.77 4.46 7.12
N THR A 118 7.97 4.04 7.51
CA THR A 118 9.20 4.47 6.86
C THR A 118 10.15 3.30 6.69
N TYR A 119 10.81 3.28 5.54
CA TYR A 119 11.83 2.29 5.22
C TYR A 119 13.16 2.68 5.84
N VAL A 120 13.73 1.78 6.65
CA VAL A 120 14.95 2.05 7.40
C VAL A 120 16.16 1.46 6.66
N MET A 121 16.17 0.15 6.46
CA MET A 121 17.28 -0.58 5.83
C MET A 121 16.80 -1.88 5.16
N PRO A 122 17.52 -2.40 4.16
CA PRO A 122 17.22 -3.71 3.57
C PRO A 122 17.59 -4.84 4.53
N HIS A 123 17.39 -6.08 4.09
CA HIS A 123 17.84 -7.27 4.82
C HIS A 123 19.30 -7.13 5.30
N PRO A 124 19.60 -7.38 6.58
CA PRO A 124 20.98 -7.42 7.07
C PRO A 124 21.73 -8.62 6.47
N GLU A 125 22.92 -8.38 5.91
CA GLU A 125 23.78 -9.45 5.38
C GLU A 125 24.49 -10.22 6.52
N GLU A 126 24.66 -9.57 7.68
CA GLU A 126 25.40 -10.10 8.84
C GLU A 126 24.64 -9.92 10.15
N ASN A 127 24.87 -10.80 11.11
CA ASN A 127 24.39 -10.69 12.50
C ASN A 127 22.88 -10.37 12.63
N ALA A 128 22.05 -10.94 11.76
CA ALA A 128 20.61 -10.67 11.72
C ALA A 128 19.94 -10.91 13.08
N ASP A 129 20.28 -11.99 13.78
CA ASP A 129 19.72 -12.32 15.10
C ASP A 129 19.97 -11.23 16.15
N VAL A 130 21.20 -10.70 16.19
CA VAL A 130 21.60 -9.62 17.10
C VAL A 130 20.87 -8.33 16.73
N LEU A 131 20.69 -8.07 15.44
CA LEU A 131 19.94 -6.91 14.95
C LEU A 131 18.47 -7.01 15.34
N TRP A 132 17.83 -8.18 15.18
CA TRP A 132 16.43 -8.40 15.57
C TRP A 132 16.22 -8.23 17.06
N GLU A 133 17.10 -8.79 17.89
CA GLU A 133 17.03 -8.60 19.34
C GLU A 133 17.16 -7.10 19.69
N ASN A 134 18.10 -6.39 19.07
CA ASN A 134 18.32 -4.96 19.31
C ASN A 134 17.08 -4.13 18.96
N LEU A 135 16.46 -4.38 17.80
CA LEU A 135 15.25 -3.70 17.36
C LEU A 135 14.06 -3.99 18.28
N LEU A 136 13.84 -5.25 18.66
CA LEU A 136 12.74 -5.64 19.54
C LEU A 136 12.87 -5.03 20.93
N ARG A 137 14.09 -4.96 21.48
CA ARG A 137 14.34 -4.28 22.77
C ARG A 137 14.07 -2.78 22.70
N ARG A 138 14.28 -2.14 21.55
CA ARG A 138 13.98 -0.71 21.37
C ARG A 138 12.49 -0.43 21.31
N ASN A 139 11.67 -1.37 20.83
CA ASN A 139 10.21 -1.20 20.76
C ASN A 139 9.58 -0.91 22.12
N GLU A 140 10.18 -1.35 23.24
CA GLU A 140 9.68 -1.02 24.59
C GLU A 140 9.70 0.48 24.90
N ARG A 141 10.65 1.23 24.32
CA ARG A 141 10.83 2.67 24.56
C ARG A 141 10.09 3.55 23.56
N LEU A 142 9.71 2.98 22.41
CA LEU A 142 9.04 3.72 21.36
C LEU A 142 7.55 3.82 21.64
N VAL A 143 7.01 5.03 21.48
CA VAL A 143 5.57 5.30 21.68
C VAL A 143 4.99 5.79 20.36
N GLY A 144 3.96 5.09 19.88
CA GLY A 144 3.29 5.41 18.62
C GLY A 144 4.03 4.91 17.37
N ALA A 145 5.22 4.35 17.49
CA ALA A 145 5.90 3.67 16.39
C ALA A 145 6.60 2.40 16.90
N HIS A 146 6.79 1.41 16.02
CA HIS A 146 7.47 0.16 16.32
C HIS A 146 8.22 -0.35 15.10
N PHE A 147 9.34 -1.01 15.33
CA PHE A 147 10.07 -1.73 14.30
C PHE A 147 9.32 -3.00 13.91
N SER A 148 9.28 -3.26 12.62
CA SER A 148 8.69 -4.44 12.00
C SER A 148 9.54 -4.92 10.83
N ILE A 149 9.46 -6.21 10.54
CA ILE A 149 10.12 -6.84 9.40
C ILE A 149 9.09 -6.90 8.26
N GLY A 150 9.46 -6.37 7.10
CA GLY A 150 8.64 -6.33 5.90
C GLY A 150 8.99 -7.42 4.89
N ILE A 151 8.60 -7.19 3.64
CA ILE A 151 8.96 -8.07 2.52
C ILE A 151 10.48 -8.03 2.32
N GLU A 152 11.06 -9.16 1.91
CA GLU A 152 12.52 -9.32 1.76
C GLU A 152 13.29 -9.05 3.06
N ASP A 153 12.66 -9.33 4.21
CA ASP A 153 13.26 -9.14 5.54
C ASP A 153 13.83 -7.73 5.78
N ALA A 154 13.27 -6.74 5.07
CA ALA A 154 13.64 -5.34 5.23
C ALA A 154 13.05 -4.76 6.52
N VAL A 155 13.73 -3.77 7.08
CA VAL A 155 13.35 -3.14 8.35
C VAL A 155 12.50 -1.91 8.10
N PHE A 156 11.30 -1.91 8.66
CA PHE A 156 10.36 -0.80 8.63
C PHE A 156 10.08 -0.28 10.04
N LEU A 157 9.92 1.03 10.16
CA LEU A 157 9.36 1.66 11.35
C LEU A 157 7.92 2.07 11.03
N ARG A 158 6.96 1.49 11.74
CA ARG A 158 5.51 1.62 11.47
C ARG A 158 4.75 2.14 12.67
N GLY A 159 3.64 2.80 12.42
CA GLY A 159 2.67 3.12 13.45
C GLY A 159 1.30 3.45 12.86
N GLU A 160 0.32 3.55 13.75
CA GLU A 160 -1.05 3.83 13.40
C GLU A 160 -1.64 4.81 14.41
N LEU A 161 -2.44 5.75 13.91
CA LEU A 161 -3.17 6.71 14.71
C LEU A 161 -4.67 6.59 14.40
N PRO A 162 -5.57 6.49 15.40
CA PRO A 162 -7.00 6.53 15.13
C PRO A 162 -7.39 7.92 14.62
N ILE A 163 -8.35 7.97 13.69
CA ILE A 163 -8.79 9.23 13.06
C ILE A 163 -9.20 10.30 14.08
N SER A 164 -9.83 9.90 15.19
CA SER A 164 -10.23 10.82 16.26
C SER A 164 -9.07 11.55 16.94
N ALA A 165 -7.85 11.00 16.85
CA ALA A 165 -6.64 11.61 17.41
C ALA A 165 -5.84 12.40 16.35
N VAL A 166 -6.22 12.35 15.07
CA VAL A 166 -5.51 13.05 13.99
C VAL A 166 -5.75 14.56 14.12
N ASN A 167 -4.67 15.29 14.40
CA ASN A 167 -4.63 16.74 14.39
C ASN A 167 -3.24 17.21 13.91
N GLU A 168 -3.09 18.50 13.62
CA GLU A 168 -1.82 19.06 13.12
C GLU A 168 -0.63 18.70 14.01
N ALA A 169 -0.76 18.87 15.33
CA ALA A 169 0.32 18.61 16.28
C ALA A 169 0.67 17.12 16.36
N GLU A 170 -0.29 16.21 16.27
CA GLU A 170 -0.03 14.77 16.25
C GLU A 170 0.65 14.34 14.95
N VAL A 171 0.26 14.90 13.79
CA VAL A 171 0.94 14.60 12.51
C VAL A 171 2.40 15.09 12.55
N ASP A 172 2.62 16.31 13.03
CA ASP A 172 3.97 16.86 13.25
C ASP A 172 4.80 15.98 14.20
N ARG A 173 4.22 15.62 15.36
CA ARG A 173 4.86 14.75 16.36
C ARG A 173 5.24 13.40 15.76
N VAL A 174 4.37 12.78 14.99
CA VAL A 174 4.63 11.48 14.35
C VAL A 174 5.79 11.60 13.35
N ILE A 175 5.77 12.59 12.46
CA ILE A 175 6.82 12.80 11.46
C ILE A 175 8.17 13.04 12.15
N GLY A 176 8.20 13.94 13.14
CA GLY A 176 9.40 14.22 13.94
C GLY A 176 9.91 13.01 14.69
N THR A 177 9.01 12.20 15.27
CA THR A 177 9.38 10.96 15.99
C THR A 177 9.99 9.93 15.05
N LEU A 178 9.39 9.70 13.86
CA LEU A 178 9.92 8.77 12.87
C LEU A 178 11.30 9.22 12.39
N TYR A 179 11.42 10.50 12.00
CA TYR A 179 12.68 11.07 11.54
C TYR A 179 13.79 10.93 12.60
N SER A 180 13.53 11.40 13.82
CA SER A 180 14.51 11.36 14.92
C SER A 180 14.90 9.92 15.28
N THR A 181 13.93 9.00 15.29
CA THR A 181 14.20 7.58 15.60
C THR A 181 15.08 6.95 14.53
N VAL A 182 14.81 7.20 13.25
CA VAL A 182 15.63 6.69 12.14
C VAL A 182 17.05 7.23 12.25
N GLU A 183 17.22 8.54 12.40
CA GLU A 183 18.55 9.17 12.52
C GLU A 183 19.35 8.61 13.71
N GLN A 184 18.70 8.42 14.87
CA GLN A 184 19.39 7.90 16.06
C GLN A 184 19.77 6.41 15.93
N VAL A 185 18.93 5.60 15.28
CA VAL A 185 19.10 4.15 15.23
C VAL A 185 20.00 3.72 14.07
N PHE A 186 19.95 4.46 12.95
CA PHE A 186 20.58 4.08 11.68
C PHE A 186 22.08 3.71 11.79
N PRO A 187 22.95 4.50 12.45
CA PRO A 187 24.37 4.17 12.55
C PRO A 187 24.61 2.85 13.31
N SER A 188 23.80 2.59 14.33
CA SER A 188 23.93 1.39 15.16
C SER A 188 23.53 0.13 14.40
N ILE A 189 22.43 0.17 13.65
CA ILE A 189 21.90 -1.00 12.94
C ILE A 189 22.72 -1.34 11.71
N ILE A 190 23.24 -0.33 11.00
CA ILE A 190 24.09 -0.54 9.82
C ILE A 190 25.43 -1.17 10.22
N ARG A 191 26.03 -0.76 11.35
CA ARG A 191 27.25 -1.39 11.87
C ARG A 191 27.06 -2.86 12.24
N ILE A 192 25.88 -3.25 12.71
CA ILE A 192 25.58 -4.64 13.05
C ILE A 192 25.30 -5.45 11.78
N GLY A 193 24.45 -4.91 10.89
CA GLY A 193 23.93 -5.60 9.71
C GLY A 193 24.88 -5.68 8.51
N PHE A 194 25.90 -4.81 8.46
CA PHE A 194 26.87 -4.72 7.37
C PHE A 194 28.30 -4.56 7.91
N ALA A 195 28.66 -5.30 8.96
CA ALA A 195 29.94 -5.14 9.65
C ALA A 195 31.15 -5.23 8.70
N SER A 196 31.10 -6.10 7.68
CA SER A 196 32.16 -6.24 6.67
C SER A 196 32.40 -4.98 5.84
N ARG A 197 31.42 -4.06 5.73
CA ARG A 197 31.59 -2.78 5.01
C ARG A 197 32.28 -1.71 5.85
N PHE A 198 32.49 -1.96 7.14
CA PHE A 198 33.14 -1.05 8.10
C PHE A 198 34.40 -1.65 8.73
N ALA A 199 34.78 -2.88 8.34
CA ALA A 199 36.00 -3.51 8.76
C ALA A 199 37.16 -3.01 7.89
N ASP A 200 37.81 -1.94 8.34
CA ASP A 200 39.17 -1.57 7.95
C ASP A 200 40.21 -2.32 8.82
#